data_AF-A0A1L9RIZ9-F1
#
_entry.id   AF-A0A1L9RIZ9-F1
#
_cell.length_a   1.000
_cell.length_b   1.000
_cell.length_c   1.000
_cell.angle_alpha   90.00
_cell.angle_beta   90.00
_cell.angle_gamma   90.00
#
_symmetry.space_group_name_H-M   'P 1'
#
loop_
_entity.id
_entity.type
_entity.pdbx_description
1 polymer ?
#
loop_
_entity_poly.entity_id
_entity_poly.type
_entity_poly.pdbx_seq_one_letter_code
_entity_poly.pdbx_strand_id
1 'polypeptide(L)'
;MNTEDVDDRSSSTPTASSKHAASSTPVQDKDKPRLTEQEKKNNHIASEQKRRAAIREGFDRLTELVPGLEGQGRSESIVLKKTVDFMRLQLQERHDLIAEIENRGGRIDDSFRP
;
A
#
# COMPACT_ATOMS: atom_id res chain seq x y z
N MET A 1 17.12 -46.25 26.11
CA MET A 1 15.92 -46.20 25.24
C MET A 1 15.43 -44.76 25.27
N ASN A 2 15.79 -43.89 24.31
CA ASN A 2 15.19 -43.71 22.97
C ASN A 2 13.66 -43.53 23.07
N THR A 3 12.99 -42.49 22.56
CA THR A 3 13.31 -41.59 21.41
C THR A 3 12.32 -40.40 21.38
N GLU A 4 12.68 -39.35 20.59
CA GLU A 4 11.81 -38.35 19.91
C GLU A 4 11.23 -37.22 20.79
N ASP A 5 11.56 -35.92 20.67
CA ASP A 5 11.97 -35.01 19.58
C ASP A 5 10.97 -34.88 18.41
N VAL A 6 10.88 -33.66 17.87
CA VAL A 6 10.14 -33.21 16.66
C VAL A 6 8.69 -32.72 16.86
N ASP A 7 8.54 -31.39 16.91
CA ASP A 7 7.48 -30.69 16.15
C ASP A 7 7.99 -29.30 15.71
N ASP A 8 8.80 -29.32 14.67
CA ASP A 8 9.18 -28.18 13.84
C ASP A 8 7.97 -27.75 13.00
N ARG A 9 7.31 -26.65 13.38
CA ARG A 9 6.25 -26.01 12.58
C ARG A 9 6.87 -25.20 11.44
N SER A 10 7.33 -25.91 10.41
CA SER A 10 7.70 -25.36 9.12
C SER A 10 6.48 -24.74 8.42
N SER A 11 6.41 -23.40 8.35
CA SER A 11 5.44 -22.70 7.50
C SER A 11 5.96 -22.67 6.06
N SER A 12 5.26 -23.38 5.19
CA SER A 12 5.51 -23.43 3.75
C SER A 12 5.06 -22.14 3.05
N THR A 13 6.01 -21.35 2.58
CA THR A 13 5.78 -20.34 1.52
C THR A 13 5.90 -21.00 0.14
N PRO A 14 4.99 -20.73 -0.81
CA PRO A 14 5.07 -21.31 -2.16
C PRO A 14 6.15 -20.62 -3.00
N THR A 15 7.04 -21.44 -3.55
CA THR A 15 8.14 -21.11 -4.46
C THR A 15 7.61 -20.69 -5.83
N ALA A 16 7.68 -19.40 -6.18
CA ALA A 16 7.56 -18.95 -7.57
C ALA A 16 8.92 -19.11 -8.27
N SER A 17 9.01 -20.12 -9.13
CA SER A 17 10.17 -20.38 -9.96
C SER A 17 10.26 -19.37 -11.11
N SER A 18 11.33 -18.58 -11.17
CA SER A 18 11.75 -17.90 -12.40
C SER A 18 13.22 -18.17 -12.63
N LYS A 19 13.48 -19.18 -13.46
CA LYS A 19 14.78 -19.54 -13.99
C LYS A 19 15.09 -18.58 -15.14
N HIS A 20 16.01 -17.64 -14.93
CA HIS A 20 16.71 -16.99 -16.05
C HIS A 20 18.19 -17.35 -15.98
N ALA A 21 18.64 -17.92 -17.09
CA ALA A 21 19.96 -18.45 -17.32
C ALA A 21 21.03 -17.35 -17.43
N ALA A 22 22.27 -17.79 -17.20
CA ALA A 22 23.48 -17.02 -17.04
C ALA A 22 23.80 -16.00 -18.16
N SER A 23 24.35 -14.86 -17.75
CA SER A 23 25.43 -14.19 -18.48
C SER A 23 26.53 -13.82 -17.49
N SER A 24 27.70 -14.40 -17.73
CA SER A 24 28.91 -14.32 -16.91
C SER A 24 29.66 -13.01 -17.14
N THR A 25 29.82 -12.20 -16.10
CA THR A 25 30.92 -11.21 -15.98
C THR A 25 31.45 -11.24 -14.54
N PRO A 26 32.74 -11.57 -14.29
CA PRO A 26 33.30 -11.63 -12.95
C PRO A 26 33.79 -10.23 -12.56
N VAL A 27 32.89 -9.37 -12.10
CA VAL A 27 33.27 -8.04 -11.60
C VAL A 27 33.10 -8.02 -10.09
N GLN A 28 34.20 -8.39 -9.42
CA GLN A 28 34.58 -7.90 -8.09
C GLN A 28 33.45 -7.99 -7.05
N ASP A 29 33.27 -9.20 -6.49
CA ASP A 29 32.66 -9.39 -5.18
C ASP A 29 33.52 -8.67 -4.13
N LYS A 30 33.38 -7.35 -4.05
CA LYS A 30 33.72 -6.59 -2.86
C LYS A 30 32.71 -6.99 -1.80
N ASP A 31 33.03 -8.07 -1.10
CA ASP A 31 32.77 -8.32 0.32
C ASP A 31 31.68 -7.43 0.93
N LYS A 32 30.42 -7.58 0.50
CA LYS A 32 29.31 -7.22 1.38
C LYS A 32 29.15 -8.44 2.28
N PRO A 33 29.56 -8.38 3.56
CA PRO A 33 29.29 -9.48 4.47
C PRO A 33 27.79 -9.77 4.43
N ARG A 34 27.43 -11.06 4.32
CA ARG A 34 26.02 -11.47 4.44
C ARG A 34 25.54 -10.97 5.80
N LEU A 35 24.44 -10.23 5.81
CA LEU A 35 23.84 -9.68 7.03
C LEU A 35 23.77 -10.77 8.10
N THR A 36 24.35 -10.48 9.25
CA THR A 36 24.24 -11.33 10.45
C THR A 36 22.76 -11.51 10.82
N GLU A 37 22.43 -12.57 11.56
CA GLU A 37 21.04 -12.78 12.00
C GLU A 37 20.49 -11.59 12.80
N GLN A 38 21.35 -10.97 13.60
CA GLN A 38 21.03 -9.77 14.36
C GLN A 38 20.76 -8.57 13.44
N GLU A 39 21.58 -8.35 12.41
CA GLU A 39 21.36 -7.28 11.43
C GLU A 39 20.09 -7.50 10.61
N LYS A 40 19.79 -8.75 10.21
CA LYS A 40 18.53 -9.08 9.53
C LYS A 40 17.32 -8.76 10.41
N LYS A 41 17.38 -9.13 11.70
CA LYS A 41 16.31 -8.84 12.67
C LYS A 41 16.12 -7.33 12.83
N ASN A 42 17.21 -6.58 12.99
CA ASN A 42 17.16 -5.13 13.10
C ASN A 42 16.60 -4.48 11.82
N ASN A 43 17.03 -4.94 10.64
CA ASN A 43 16.55 -4.42 9.36
C ASN A 43 15.07 -4.73 9.12
N HIS A 44 14.60 -5.92 9.51
CA HIS A 44 13.19 -6.26 9.46
C HIS A 44 12.36 -5.32 10.35
N ILE A 45 12.80 -5.07 11.59
CA ILE A 45 12.08 -4.16 12.51
C ILE A 45 12.03 -2.75 11.92
N ALA A 46 13.16 -2.25 11.42
CA ALA A 46 13.24 -0.91 10.82
C ALA A 46 12.36 -0.79 9.57
N SER A 47 12.38 -1.79 8.69
CA SER A 47 11.57 -1.82 7.47
C SER A 47 10.08 -1.82 7.78
N GLU A 48 9.65 -2.61 8.76
CA GLU A 48 8.25 -2.65 9.18
C GLU A 48 7.82 -1.37 9.89
N GLN A 49 8.69 -0.76 10.71
CA GLN A 49 8.41 0.56 11.30
C GLN A 49 8.23 1.63 10.23
N LYS A 50 9.12 1.67 9.22
CA LYS A 50 9.01 2.58 8.08
C LYS A 50 7.71 2.34 7.31
N ARG A 51 7.38 1.08 7.02
CA ARG A 51 6.12 0.71 6.34
C ARG A 51 4.90 1.20 7.12
N ARG A 52 4.86 0.97 8.44
CA ARG A 52 3.75 1.43 9.30
C ARG A 52 3.67 2.95 9.38
N ALA A 53 4.80 3.65 9.43
CA ALA A 53 4.82 5.11 9.41
C ALA A 53 4.22 5.67 8.13
N ALA A 54 4.60 5.12 6.97
CA ALA A 54 4.05 5.53 5.67
C ALA A 54 2.53 5.28 5.57
N ILE A 55 2.03 4.17 6.11
CA ILE A 55 0.59 3.89 6.16
C ILE A 55 -0.13 4.94 7.01
N ARG A 56 0.38 5.26 8.20
CA ARG A 56 -0.23 6.29 9.06
C ARG A 56 -0.26 7.65 8.41
N GLU A 57 0.83 8.07 7.78
CA GLU A 57 0.88 9.32 7.01
C GLU A 57 -0.14 9.34 5.86
N GLY A 58 -0.42 8.17 5.26
CA GLY A 58 -1.51 8.03 4.30
C GLY A 58 -2.89 8.30 4.91
N PHE A 59 -3.16 7.76 6.10
CA PHE A 59 -4.40 8.03 6.84
C PHE A 59 -4.53 9.48 7.29
N ASP A 60 -3.45 10.08 7.78
CA ASP A 60 -3.45 11.49 8.17
C ASP A 60 -3.81 12.39 6.97
N ARG A 61 -3.22 12.14 5.79
CA ARG A 61 -3.59 12.83 4.54
C ARG A 61 -5.05 12.64 4.14
N LEU A 62 -5.61 11.44 4.33
CA LEU A 62 -7.03 11.21 4.05
C LEU A 62 -7.93 12.04 4.97
N THR A 63 -7.54 12.25 6.23
CA THR A 63 -8.31 13.08 7.16
C THR A 63 -8.26 14.58 6.85
N GLU A 64 -7.24 15.03 6.12
CA GLU A 64 -7.16 16.42 5.63
C GLU A 64 -8.02 16.65 4.37
N LEU A 65 -8.18 15.63 3.53
CA LEU A 65 -8.93 15.73 2.26
C LEU A 65 -10.43 15.49 2.41
N VAL A 66 -10.84 14.66 3.36
CA VAL A 66 -12.23 14.27 3.55
C VAL A 66 -12.87 15.15 4.64
N PRO A 67 -13.89 15.97 4.30
CA PRO A 67 -14.53 16.85 5.27
C PRO A 67 -15.09 16.10 6.48
N GLY A 68 -14.86 16.64 7.68
CA GLY A 68 -15.42 16.09 8.93
C GLY A 68 -14.68 14.88 9.48
N LEU A 69 -13.46 14.61 9.01
CA LEU A 69 -12.56 13.59 9.57
C LEU A 69 -11.38 14.18 10.35
N GLU A 70 -11.35 15.50 10.59
CA GLU A 70 -10.21 16.15 11.24
C GLU A 70 -9.97 15.53 12.64
N GLY A 71 -8.74 15.04 12.87
CA GLY A 71 -8.36 14.39 14.13
C GLY A 71 -8.84 12.93 14.30
N GLN A 72 -9.51 12.34 13.31
CA GLN A 72 -9.94 10.93 13.34
C GLN A 72 -8.95 9.93 12.71
N GLY A 73 -7.69 10.33 12.47
CA GLY A 73 -6.67 9.50 11.80
C GLY A 73 -6.35 8.15 12.49
N ARG A 74 -6.82 7.96 13.73
CA ARG A 74 -6.66 6.70 14.49
C ARG A 74 -7.77 5.67 14.27
N SER A 75 -8.84 6.01 13.55
CA SER A 75 -9.97 5.11 13.28
C SER A 75 -9.95 4.64 11.83
N GLU A 76 -9.02 3.75 11.48
CA GLU A 76 -8.76 3.29 10.10
C GLU A 76 -10.04 2.92 9.33
N SER A 77 -10.91 2.10 9.93
CA SER A 77 -12.16 1.66 9.29
C SER A 77 -13.16 2.79 9.04
N ILE A 78 -13.22 3.76 9.95
CA ILE A 78 -14.09 4.95 9.81
C ILE A 78 -13.55 5.83 8.70
N VAL A 79 -12.24 6.10 8.69
CA VAL A 79 -11.60 6.91 7.66
C VAL A 79 -11.86 6.32 6.28
N LEU A 80 -11.54 5.04 6.05
CA LEU A 80 -11.77 4.39 4.76
C LEU A 80 -13.23 4.45 4.31
N LYS A 81 -14.17 4.15 5.22
CA LYS A 81 -15.60 4.19 4.89
C LYS A 81 -16.05 5.58 4.47
N LYS A 82 -15.70 6.60 5.27
CA LYS A 82 -16.04 8.00 5.00
C LYS A 82 -15.37 8.52 3.73
N THR A 83 -14.13 8.12 3.45
CA THR A 83 -13.45 8.43 2.18
C THR A 83 -14.21 7.87 0.99
N VAL A 84 -14.68 6.61 1.04
CA VAL A 84 -15.47 6.01 -0.05
C VAL A 84 -16.80 6.73 -0.24
N ASP A 85 -17.49 7.06 0.85
CA ASP A 85 -18.74 7.80 0.80
C ASP A 85 -18.53 9.19 0.18
N PHE A 86 -17.45 9.88 0.55
CA PHE A 86 -17.09 11.18 -0.01
C PHE A 86 -16.73 11.10 -1.50
N MET A 87 -15.97 10.08 -1.94
CA MET A 87 -15.67 9.89 -3.37
C MET A 87 -16.95 9.70 -4.19
N ARG A 88 -17.92 8.93 -3.69
CA ARG A 88 -19.22 8.76 -4.36
C ARG A 88 -19.98 10.07 -4.46
N LEU A 89 -19.98 10.88 -3.40
CA LEU A 89 -20.60 12.20 -3.40
C LEU A 89 -19.95 13.13 -4.45
N GLN A 90 -18.62 13.18 -4.51
CA GLN A 90 -17.88 14.00 -5.47
C GLN A 90 -18.10 13.57 -6.92
N LEU A 91 -18.22 12.27 -7.18
CA LEU A 91 -18.59 11.77 -8.50
C LEU A 91 -20.00 12.22 -8.87
N GLN A 92 -20.98 12.07 -7.98
CA GLN A 92 -22.35 12.50 -8.24
C GLN A 92 -22.43 14.01 -8.49
N GLU A 93 -21.77 14.82 -7.65
CA GLU A 93 -21.71 16.27 -7.82
C GLU A 93 -21.10 16.66 -9.17
N ARG A 94 -20.04 15.96 -9.60
CA ARG A 94 -19.48 16.15 -10.95
C ARG A 94 -20.49 15.83 -12.04
N HIS A 95 -21.25 14.74 -11.94
CA HIS A 95 -22.29 14.39 -12.91
C HIS A 95 -23.38 15.48 -12.98
N ASP A 96 -23.81 15.99 -11.83
CA ASP A 96 -24.86 17.00 -11.74
C ASP A 96 -24.38 18.34 -12.36
N LEU A 97 -23.15 18.75 -12.06
CA LEU A 97 -22.53 19.94 -12.66
C LEU A 97 -22.37 19.81 -14.17
N ILE A 98 -22.00 18.62 -14.65
CA ILE A 98 -21.91 18.33 -16.09
C ILE A 98 -23.28 18.51 -16.76
N ALA A 99 -24.32 17.89 -16.18
CA ALA A 99 -25.67 18.00 -16.71
C ALA A 99 -26.19 19.45 -16.68
N GLU A 100 -25.85 20.22 -15.65
CA GLU A 100 -26.23 21.63 -15.54
C GLU A 100 -25.55 22.50 -16.60
N ILE A 101 -24.27 22.29 -16.87
CA ILE A 101 -23.55 23.01 -17.94
C ILE A 101 -24.16 22.69 -19.30
N GLU A 102 -24.45 21.41 -19.59
CA GLU A 102 -25.09 21.00 -20.85
C GLU A 102 -26.50 21.61 -20.99
N ASN A 103 -27.30 21.63 -19.92
CA ASN A 103 -28.63 22.26 -19.91
C ASN A 103 -28.59 23.77 -20.17
N ARG A 104 -27.51 24.45 -19.74
CA ARG A 104 -27.27 25.87 -20.02
C ARG A 104 -26.68 26.12 -21.41
N GLY A 105 -26.49 25.07 -22.23
CA GLY A 105 -25.92 25.14 -23.57
C GLY A 105 -24.40 25.21 -23.61
N GLY A 106 -23.73 24.98 -22.48
CA GLY A 106 -22.28 24.86 -22.41
C GLY A 106 -21.79 23.55 -23.04
N ARG A 107 -20.59 23.57 -23.62
CA ARG A 107 -19.93 22.35 -24.11
C ARG A 107 -18.98 21.81 -23.08
N ILE A 108 -19.05 20.51 -22.84
CA ILE A 108 -18.14 19.78 -21.98
C ILE A 108 -17.20 18.95 -22.84
N ASP A 109 -15.92 19.03 -22.52
CA ASP A 109 -14.88 18.23 -23.14
C ASP A 109 -15.11 16.74 -22.84
N ASP A 110 -14.93 15.89 -23.85
CA ASP A 110 -15.26 14.46 -23.76
C ASP A 110 -14.44 13.71 -22.72
N SER A 111 -13.28 14.23 -22.30
CA SER A 111 -12.51 13.67 -21.18
C SER A 111 -13.23 13.77 -19.83
N PHE A 112 -14.27 14.60 -19.74
CA PHE A 112 -15.06 14.74 -18.52
C PHE A 112 -16.31 13.87 -18.49
N ARG A 113 -16.71 13.30 -19.64
CA ARG A 113 -17.85 12.37 -19.72
C ARG A 113 -17.48 11.03 -19.06
N PRO A 114 -18.42 10.39 -18.35
CA PRO A 114 -18.21 9.11 -17.66
C PRO A 114 -18.02 7.93 -18.60
#